data_AF-A0A7S1LSZ9-F1
#
_entry.id   AF-A0A7S1LSZ9-F1
#
_cell.length_a   1.000
_cell.length_b   1.000
_cell.length_c   1.000
_cell.angle_alpha   90.00
_cell.angle_beta   90.00
_cell.angle_gamma   90.00
#
_symmetry.space_group_name_H-M   'P 1'
#
loop_
_entity.id
_entity.type
_entity.pdbx_description
1 polymer ?
#
loop_
_entity_poly.entity_id
_entity_poly.type
_entity_poly.pdbx_seq_one_letter_code
_entity_poly.pdbx_strand_id
1 'polypeptide(L)'
;ASADRRAGVRCEAAVDWSAVRKEIVAVLEKEDYKDSSYEGANPGPLLVRLAWHSAGTFCKTTKTGGSGGATMRFEPEISWGANAGLKVAQDLLEPVKKKFPQVSYADLWI
;
A
#
# COMPACT_ATOMS: atom_id res chain seq x y z
N ALA A 1 7.97 38.74 -25.68
CA ALA A 1 8.16 38.33 -24.28
C ALA A 1 7.45 37.00 -24.06
N SER A 2 8.19 35.89 -24.07
CA SER A 2 7.63 34.54 -23.88
C SER A 2 7.63 34.24 -22.39
N ALA A 3 6.45 34.12 -21.78
CA ALA A 3 6.30 33.71 -20.39
C ALA A 3 6.71 32.24 -20.22
N ASP A 4 7.65 32.02 -19.31
CA ASP A 4 8.13 30.70 -18.89
C ASP A 4 7.00 29.92 -18.18
N ARG A 5 6.56 28.83 -18.78
CA ARG A 5 5.51 27.93 -18.27
C ARG A 5 6.06 26.90 -17.26
N ARG A 6 6.99 27.29 -16.39
CA ARG A 6 7.56 26.42 -15.34
C ARG A 6 7.05 26.70 -13.92
N ALA A 7 6.01 27.50 -13.76
CA ALA A 7 5.32 27.65 -12.48
C ALA A 7 4.30 26.50 -12.29
N GLY A 8 4.74 25.33 -11.81
CA GLY A 8 3.76 24.27 -11.51
C GLY A 8 4.28 22.96 -10.91
N VAL A 9 5.55 22.62 -11.05
CA VAL A 9 6.09 21.42 -10.39
C VAL A 9 6.44 21.80 -8.96
N ARG A 10 5.50 21.60 -8.03
CA ARG A 10 5.84 21.59 -6.60
C ARG A 10 6.86 20.46 -6.43
N CYS A 11 8.08 20.76 -5.98
CA CYS A 11 8.95 19.73 -5.45
C CYS A 11 8.19 19.06 -4.31
N GLU A 12 7.76 17.82 -4.53
CA GLU A 12 7.17 17.01 -3.48
C GLU A 12 8.23 16.88 -2.38
N ALA A 13 7.85 17.18 -1.13
CA ALA A 13 8.79 17.14 -0.03
C ALA A 13 9.40 15.73 0.05
N ALA A 14 10.72 15.65 0.18
CA ALA A 14 11.42 14.38 0.28
C ALA A 14 10.78 13.52 1.38
N VAL A 15 10.47 12.26 1.05
CA VAL A 15 9.82 11.32 1.97
C VAL A 15 10.83 10.93 3.06
N ASP A 16 10.45 11.10 4.33
CA ASP A 16 11.19 10.53 5.45
C ASP A 16 10.84 9.03 5.63
N TRP A 17 11.60 8.17 4.96
CA TRP A 17 11.40 6.73 5.03
C TRP A 17 11.66 6.13 6.41
N SER A 18 12.44 6.80 7.27
CA SER A 18 12.70 6.33 8.63
C SER A 18 11.45 6.47 9.50
N ALA A 19 10.75 7.61 9.36
CA ALA A 19 9.46 7.85 10.01
C ALA A 19 8.37 6.90 9.49
N VAL A 20 8.30 6.68 8.18
CA VAL A 20 7.35 5.72 7.57
C VAL A 20 7.57 4.32 8.13
N ARG A 21 8.82 3.83 8.14
CA ARG A 21 9.17 2.51 8.68
C ARG A 21 8.78 2.38 10.14
N LYS A 22 9.03 3.41 10.96
CA LYS A 22 8.66 3.41 12.37
C LYS A 22 7.15 3.23 12.57
N GLU A 23 6.34 3.91 11.76
CA GLU A 23 4.88 3.80 11.82
C GLU A 23 4.38 2.42 11.36
N ILE A 24 5.03 1.82 10.36
CA ILE A 24 4.72 0.44 9.94
C ILE A 24 5.08 -0.57 11.04
N VAL A 25 6.24 -0.41 11.69
CA VAL A 25 6.63 -1.27 12.84
C VAL A 25 5.62 -1.13 13.97
N ALA A 26 5.15 0.09 14.26
CA ALA A 26 4.10 0.31 15.25
C ALA A 26 2.77 -0.37 14.86
N VAL A 27 2.46 -0.55 13.57
CA VAL A 27 1.31 -1.35 13.13
C VAL A 27 1.53 -2.84 13.36
N LEU A 28 2.76 -3.35 13.18
CA LEU A 28 3.11 -4.76 13.39
C LEU A 28 3.14 -5.16 14.87
N GLU A 29 3.50 -4.23 15.75
CA GLU A 29 3.61 -4.46 17.20
C GLU A 29 2.29 -4.17 17.96
N LYS A 30 1.21 -3.85 17.24
CA LYS A 30 -0.10 -3.66 17.86
C LYS A 30 -0.65 -4.98 18.40
N GLU A 31 -0.62 -5.10 19.74
CA GLU A 31 -1.23 -6.19 20.52
C GLU A 31 -2.76 -6.27 20.37
N ASP A 32 -3.40 -5.23 19.84
CA ASP A 32 -4.86 -5.11 19.73
C ASP A 32 -5.41 -5.45 18.33
N TYR A 33 -4.62 -6.06 17.45
CA TYR A 33 -5.14 -6.56 16.17
C TYR A 33 -6.10 -7.73 16.40
N LYS A 34 -7.38 -7.39 16.54
CA LYS A 34 -8.51 -8.31 16.72
C LYS A 34 -9.25 -8.46 15.39
N ASP A 35 -8.74 -9.31 14.51
CA ASP A 35 -9.62 -9.93 13.50
C ASP A 35 -10.34 -11.10 14.17
N SER A 36 -11.66 -11.16 13.96
CA SER A 36 -12.61 -12.21 14.38
C SER A 36 -12.16 -13.67 14.19
N SER A 37 -11.10 -13.93 13.44
CA SER A 37 -10.58 -15.26 13.13
C SER A 37 -9.25 -15.63 13.80
N TYR A 38 -8.49 -14.65 14.30
CA TYR A 38 -7.15 -14.89 14.88
C TYR A 38 -6.87 -13.91 16.03
N GLU A 39 -7.34 -14.22 17.23
CA GLU A 39 -6.99 -13.44 18.42
C GLU A 39 -5.47 -13.54 18.70
N GLY A 40 -4.79 -12.40 18.79
CA GLY A 40 -3.35 -12.31 19.11
C GLY A 40 -2.39 -12.56 17.94
N ALA A 41 -2.88 -12.55 16.69
CA ALA A 41 -2.00 -12.74 15.52
C ALA A 41 -1.29 -11.45 15.10
N ASN A 42 0.01 -11.56 14.81
CA ASN A 42 0.79 -10.49 14.19
C ASN A 42 0.25 -10.24 12.76
N PRO A 43 -0.01 -8.98 12.34
CA PRO A 43 -0.53 -8.68 11.00
C PRO A 43 0.53 -8.84 9.88
N GLY A 44 1.78 -9.08 10.21
CA GLY A 44 2.91 -9.23 9.29
C GLY A 44 2.67 -10.22 8.16
N PRO A 45 2.28 -11.48 8.41
CA PRO A 45 1.97 -12.45 7.35
C PRO A 45 0.85 -11.99 6.41
N LEU A 46 -0.14 -11.27 6.92
CA LEU A 46 -1.22 -10.69 6.11
C LEU A 46 -0.69 -9.57 5.21
N LEU A 47 0.17 -8.69 5.73
CA LEU A 47 0.82 -7.64 4.93
C LEU A 47 1.76 -8.23 3.87
N VAL A 48 2.48 -9.31 4.17
CA VAL A 48 3.29 -10.04 3.19
C VAL A 48 2.40 -10.62 2.08
N ARG A 49 1.24 -11.18 2.43
CA ARG A 49 0.26 -11.66 1.44
C ARG A 49 -0.26 -10.52 0.58
N LEU A 50 -0.56 -9.35 1.15
CA LEU A 50 -0.96 -8.16 0.40
C LEU A 50 0.10 -7.78 -0.64
N ALA A 51 1.37 -7.67 -0.23
CA ALA A 51 2.50 -7.34 -1.11
C ALA A 51 2.63 -8.35 -2.26
N TRP A 52 2.60 -9.65 -1.93
CA TRP A 52 2.68 -10.74 -2.90
C TRP A 52 1.55 -10.69 -3.93
N HIS A 53 0.30 -10.55 -3.48
CA HIS A 53 -0.86 -10.48 -4.37
C HIS A 53 -0.84 -9.22 -5.24
N SER A 54 -0.43 -8.07 -4.67
CA SER A 54 -0.30 -6.83 -5.43
C SER A 54 0.72 -6.96 -6.57
N ALA A 55 1.80 -7.72 -6.39
CA ALA A 55 2.80 -7.95 -7.42
C ALA A 55 2.41 -9.08 -8.40
N GLY A 56 1.63 -10.07 -7.94
CA GLY A 56 1.37 -11.33 -8.61
C GLY A 56 0.53 -11.26 -9.89
N THR A 57 -0.07 -10.10 -10.21
CA THR A 57 -0.85 -9.91 -11.44
C THR A 57 -0.02 -9.56 -12.66
N PHE A 58 1.30 -9.35 -12.50
CA PHE A 58 2.19 -9.01 -13.61
C PHE A 58 2.27 -10.12 -14.66
N CYS A 59 1.99 -9.78 -15.91
CA CYS A 59 2.14 -10.68 -17.05
C CYS A 59 3.37 -10.32 -17.89
N LYS A 60 4.31 -11.27 -18.01
CA LYS A 60 5.57 -11.07 -18.76
C LYS A 60 5.34 -10.79 -20.26
N THR A 61 4.27 -11.33 -20.85
CA THR A 61 3.98 -11.20 -22.29
C THR A 61 3.38 -9.83 -22.62
N THR A 62 2.33 -9.44 -21.88
CA THR A 62 1.61 -8.18 -22.13
C THR A 62 2.22 -6.98 -21.42
N LYS A 63 3.10 -7.19 -20.44
CA LYS A 63 3.70 -6.16 -19.57
C LYS A 63 2.67 -5.36 -18.76
N THR A 64 1.53 -5.97 -18.47
CA THR A 64 0.42 -5.38 -17.70
C THR A 64 0.32 -6.02 -16.31
N GLY A 65 -0.40 -5.36 -15.40
CA GLY A 65 -0.53 -5.78 -14.01
C GLY A 65 0.69 -5.42 -13.15
N GLY A 66 0.80 -6.05 -11.98
CA GLY A 66 1.85 -5.78 -11.00
C GLY A 66 1.49 -4.66 -10.03
N SER A 67 2.41 -4.35 -9.12
CA SER A 67 2.14 -3.50 -7.95
C SER A 67 2.16 -1.99 -8.22
N GLY A 68 2.74 -1.55 -9.34
CA GLY A 68 3.02 -0.13 -9.60
C GLY A 68 1.81 0.81 -9.59
N GLY A 69 0.59 0.31 -9.79
CA GLY A 69 -0.64 1.11 -9.68
C GLY A 69 -1.40 0.93 -8.37
N ALA A 70 -1.02 -0.03 -7.52
CA ALA A 70 -1.84 -0.53 -6.42
C ALA A 70 -3.29 -0.76 -6.86
N THR A 71 -3.47 -1.43 -8.01
CA THR A 71 -4.76 -1.58 -8.70
C THR A 71 -5.75 -2.45 -7.93
N MET A 72 -5.27 -3.30 -7.03
CA MET A 72 -6.06 -4.10 -6.07
C MET A 72 -6.92 -3.26 -5.09
N ARG A 73 -6.89 -1.92 -5.17
CA ARG A 73 -7.86 -1.03 -4.49
C ARG A 73 -9.16 -0.85 -5.26
N PHE A 74 -9.17 -1.23 -6.53
CA PHE A 74 -10.24 -0.92 -7.48
C PHE A 74 -10.84 -2.20 -8.06
N GLU A 75 -12.08 -2.09 -8.54
CA GLU A 75 -12.71 -3.12 -9.34
C GLU A 75 -12.00 -3.27 -10.71
N PRO A 76 -11.92 -4.49 -11.27
CA PRO A 76 -12.44 -5.76 -10.73
C PRO A 76 -11.51 -6.46 -9.72
N GLU A 77 -10.27 -6.01 -9.58
CA GLU A 77 -9.18 -6.75 -8.93
C GLU A 77 -9.41 -6.94 -7.42
N ILE A 78 -9.97 -5.94 -6.74
CA ILE A 78 -10.28 -6.04 -5.30
C ILE A 78 -11.30 -7.16 -4.99
N SER A 79 -12.18 -7.46 -5.94
CA SER A 79 -13.28 -8.43 -5.79
C SER A 79 -12.93 -9.84 -6.27
N TRP A 80 -11.72 -10.08 -6.75
CA TRP A 80 -11.27 -11.43 -7.10
C TRP A 80 -11.20 -12.32 -5.86
N GLY A 81 -11.72 -13.55 -5.96
CA GLY A 81 -11.72 -14.50 -4.83
C GLY A 81 -10.33 -14.78 -4.24
N ALA A 82 -9.26 -14.73 -5.05
CA ALA A 82 -7.88 -14.86 -4.57
C ALA A 82 -7.47 -13.74 -3.58
N ASN A 83 -8.08 -12.56 -3.69
CA ASN A 83 -7.79 -11.38 -2.89
C ASN A 83 -8.71 -11.24 -1.66
N ALA A 84 -9.55 -12.26 -1.39
CA ALA A 84 -10.42 -12.27 -0.22
C ALA A 84 -9.63 -12.08 1.09
N GLY A 85 -10.12 -11.16 1.92
CA GLY A 85 -9.51 -10.76 3.19
C GLY A 85 -8.42 -9.69 3.10
N LEU A 86 -7.90 -9.37 1.90
CA LEU A 86 -6.83 -8.37 1.77
C LEU A 86 -7.29 -6.93 2.01
N LYS A 87 -8.60 -6.66 2.00
CA LYS A 87 -9.15 -5.37 2.41
C LYS A 87 -8.78 -5.02 3.85
N VAL A 88 -8.70 -6.02 4.73
CA VAL A 88 -8.25 -5.83 6.12
C VAL A 88 -6.81 -5.31 6.16
N ALA A 89 -5.92 -5.89 5.34
CA ALA A 89 -4.53 -5.44 5.20
C ALA A 89 -4.43 -3.99 4.69
N GLN A 90 -5.26 -3.63 3.71
CA GLN A 90 -5.33 -2.25 3.19
C GLN A 90 -5.77 -1.27 4.28
N ASP A 91 -6.80 -1.63 5.06
CA ASP A 91 -7.34 -0.79 6.13
C ASP A 91 -6.35 -0.60 7.28
N LEU A 92 -5.50 -1.60 7.57
CA LEU A 92 -4.42 -1.47 8.55
C LEU A 92 -3.38 -0.42 8.18
N LEU A 93 -3.06 -0.29 6.89
CA LEU A 93 -2.07 0.65 6.38
C LEU A 93 -2.65 2.04 6.09
N GLU A 94 -3.98 2.18 6.03
CA GLU A 94 -4.65 3.44 5.74
C GLU A 94 -4.31 4.59 6.72
N PRO A 95 -4.17 4.36 8.05
CA PRO A 95 -3.68 5.40 8.97
C PRO A 95 -2.25 5.87 8.65
N VAL A 96 -1.36 4.95 8.22
CA VAL A 96 0.01 5.29 7.80
C VAL A 96 -0.05 6.13 6.53
N LYS A 97 -0.89 5.73 5.57
CA LYS A 97 -1.12 6.49 4.33
C LYS A 97 -1.62 7.91 4.59
N LYS A 98 -2.52 8.09 5.56
CA LYS A 98 -3.02 9.42 5.96
C LYS A 98 -1.94 10.31 6.58
N LYS A 99 -1.01 9.73 7.34
CA LYS A 99 0.15 10.45 7.90
C LYS A 99 1.17 10.86 6.82
N PHE A 100 1.34 10.03 5.79
CA PHE A 100 2.29 10.26 4.70
C PHE A 100 1.59 10.30 3.33
N PRO A 101 0.85 11.38 3.03
CA PRO A 101 0.13 11.52 1.76
C PRO A 101 1.03 11.49 0.53
N GLN A 102 2.32 11.82 0.66
CA GLN A 102 3.33 11.77 -0.39
C GLN A 102 3.77 10.34 -0.78
N VAL A 103 3.58 9.34 0.10
CA VAL A 103 3.95 7.94 -0.19
C VAL A 103 2.84 7.31 -1.03
N SER A 104 3.13 6.79 -2.22
CA SER A 104 2.09 6.14 -3.03
C SER A 104 1.59 4.86 -2.37
N TYR A 105 0.37 4.42 -2.67
CA TYR A 105 -0.12 3.12 -2.21
C TYR A 105 0.73 1.97 -2.75
N ALA A 106 1.27 2.12 -3.97
CA ALA A 106 2.13 1.12 -4.59
C ALA A 106 3.43 0.91 -3.80
N ASP A 107 4.04 2.00 -3.32
CA ASP A 107 5.25 1.94 -2.49
C ASP A 107 4.94 1.51 -1.05
N LEU A 108 3.77 1.87 -0.51
CA LEU A 108 3.41 1.53 0.87
C LEU A 108 3.18 0.02 1.07
N TRP A 109 2.76 -0.70 0.03
CA TRP A 109 2.41 -2.11 0.11
C TRP A 109 3.57 -3.07 -0.17
N ILE A 110 4.71 -2.56 -0.63
CA ILE A 110 5.89 -3.34 -1.05
C ILE A 110 7.05 -3.07 -0.10
#